data_AF-A0A3F2S0Y5-F1
#
_entry.id   AF-A0A3F2S0Y5-F1
#
_cell.length_a   1.000
_cell.length_b   1.000
_cell.length_c   1.000
_cell.angle_alpha   90.00
_cell.angle_beta   90.00
_cell.angle_gamma   90.00
#
_symmetry.space_group_name_H-M   'P 1'
#
loop_
_entity.id
_entity.type
_entity.pdbx_description
1 polymer ?
#
loop_
_entity_poly.entity_id
_entity_poly.type
_entity_poly.pdbx_seq_one_letter_code
_entity_poly.pdbx_strand_id
1 'polypeptide(L)'
;MSVERLLARGQQQEKHQQVQEGKDQQQELEEREKIQQYQSGPSDAVIPHQRAAGGTPPMTPTSVGEDDELRVIWVSDYDNINAVVVKLELEIAKLTEEGHAFVHRSNNITIPEQLQQQINQLRAQRDRAIDARFKSVIRVLIFSAAVRSFAQQNEHTNIWSDVPEVLKASHKKCAELASDIREYERQAQTLRDSIDDAVSSGDPSKMQHVAKLGALIAGLEKKISVANAERDKQFMFMFQFSEAVRNMVHTEWNGTSSAVSYPQQ
;
A
#
# COMPACT_ATOMS: atom_id res chain seq x y z
N MET A 1 33.92 41.35 21.24
CA MET A 1 33.85 40.27 20.23
C MET A 1 34.09 40.90 18.87
N SER A 2 35.05 40.41 18.09
CA SER A 2 35.49 41.07 16.84
C SER A 2 34.47 40.86 15.71
N VAL A 3 34.21 41.91 14.92
CA VAL A 3 33.23 41.96 13.81
C VAL A 3 33.48 40.85 12.78
N GLU A 4 34.74 40.45 12.59
CA GLU A 4 35.13 39.34 11.72
C GLU A 4 34.55 37.98 12.16
N ARG A 5 34.36 37.74 13.47
CA ARG A 5 33.77 36.48 13.96
C ARG A 5 32.26 36.41 13.75
N LEU A 6 31.59 37.55 13.67
CA LEU A 6 30.15 37.62 13.35
C LEU A 6 29.91 37.40 11.85
N LEU A 7 30.74 38.00 10.99
CA LEU A 7 30.70 37.78 9.54
C LEU A 7 31.00 36.33 9.17
N ALA A 8 32.01 35.70 9.80
CA ALA A 8 32.32 34.30 9.55
C ALA A 8 31.20 33.33 10.00
N ARG A 9 30.46 33.66 11.07
CA ARG A 9 29.30 32.87 11.51
C ARG A 9 28.10 33.01 10.58
N GLY A 10 27.84 34.22 10.06
CA GLY A 10 26.78 34.44 9.07
C GLY A 10 27.02 33.64 7.79
N GLN A 11 28.24 33.67 7.26
CA GLN A 11 28.61 32.90 6.06
C GLN A 11 28.56 31.38 6.27
N GLN A 12 28.85 30.89 7.47
CA GLN A 12 28.70 29.46 7.79
C GLN A 12 27.23 29.04 7.91
N GLN A 13 26.35 29.89 8.47
CA GLN A 13 24.92 29.61 8.53
C GLN A 13 24.28 29.61 7.14
N GLU A 14 24.62 30.56 6.28
CA GLU A 14 24.12 30.60 4.89
C GLU A 14 24.56 29.37 4.09
N LYS A 15 25.81 28.93 4.24
CA LYS A 15 26.27 27.68 3.62
C LYS A 15 25.53 26.45 4.13
N HIS A 16 25.22 26.39 5.43
CA HIS A 16 24.50 25.24 5.97
C HIS A 16 23.05 25.21 5.51
N GLN A 17 22.42 26.38 5.39
CA GLN A 17 21.04 26.52 4.91
C GLN A 17 20.93 26.16 3.42
N GLN A 18 21.86 26.62 2.56
CA GLN A 18 21.89 26.24 1.14
C GLN A 18 22.14 24.74 0.92
N VAL A 19 22.98 24.12 1.75
CA VAL A 19 23.22 22.66 1.67
C VAL A 19 22.00 21.87 2.12
N GLN A 20 21.23 22.37 3.09
CA GLN A 20 20.00 21.72 3.54
C GLN A 20 18.89 21.86 2.50
N GLU A 21 18.69 23.06 1.95
CA GLU A 21 17.71 23.29 0.87
C GLU A 21 18.02 22.47 -0.39
N GLY A 22 19.30 22.29 -0.72
CA GLY A 22 19.72 21.42 -1.83
C GLY A 22 19.41 19.94 -1.59
N LYS A 23 19.55 19.45 -0.35
CA LYS A 23 19.19 18.07 0.02
C LYS A 23 17.69 17.85 -0.02
N ASP A 24 16.92 18.82 0.49
CA ASP A 24 15.46 18.73 0.53
C ASP A 24 14.86 18.77 -0.89
N GLN A 25 15.42 19.60 -1.79
CA GLN A 25 15.02 19.62 -3.21
C GLN A 25 15.38 18.32 -3.95
N GLN A 26 16.54 17.73 -3.64
CA GLN A 26 16.94 16.47 -4.27
C GLN A 26 16.07 15.29 -3.80
N GLN A 27 15.65 15.30 -2.53
CA GLN A 27 14.70 14.33 -2.00
C GLN A 27 13.30 14.50 -2.60
N GLU A 28 12.84 15.75 -2.82
CA GLU A 28 11.56 16.02 -3.48
C GLU A 28 11.57 15.58 -4.96
N LEU A 29 12.70 15.73 -5.66
CA LEU A 29 12.87 15.27 -7.04
C LEU A 29 12.85 13.74 -7.15
N GLU A 30 13.61 13.04 -6.32
CA GLU A 30 13.59 11.57 -6.29
C GLU A 30 12.20 11.01 -5.91
N GLU A 31 11.49 11.71 -5.03
CA GLU A 31 10.15 11.31 -4.62
C GLU A 31 9.10 11.61 -5.71
N ARG A 32 9.24 12.72 -6.45
CA ARG A 32 8.41 13.01 -7.64
C ARG A 32 8.64 12.00 -8.77
N GLU A 33 9.88 11.57 -8.99
CA GLU A 33 10.18 10.53 -9.98
C GLU A 33 9.54 9.19 -9.61
N LYS A 34 9.57 8.80 -8.32
CA LYS A 34 8.82 7.62 -7.84
C LYS A 34 7.33 7.77 -8.07
N ILE A 35 6.74 8.94 -7.79
CA ILE A 35 5.31 9.19 -8.00
C ILE A 35 4.95 9.16 -9.50
N GLN A 36 5.82 9.66 -10.39
CA GLN A 36 5.62 9.57 -11.85
C GLN A 36 5.76 8.14 -12.38
N GLN A 37 6.65 7.34 -11.79
CA GLN A 37 6.79 5.93 -12.14
C GLN A 37 5.51 5.13 -11.82
N TYR A 38 4.79 5.47 -10.75
CA TYR A 38 3.46 4.89 -10.47
C TYR A 38 2.33 5.44 -11.38
N GLN A 39 2.52 6.59 -12.03
CA GLN A 39 1.56 7.15 -13.00
C GLN A 39 1.72 6.54 -14.40
N SER A 40 2.88 5.92 -14.69
CA SER A 40 3.14 5.19 -15.92
C SER A 40 2.83 3.70 -15.69
N GLY A 41 1.56 3.32 -15.79
CA GLY A 41 1.15 1.92 -15.61
C GLY A 41 1.90 0.96 -16.54
N PRO A 42 2.06 -0.32 -16.17
CA PRO A 42 2.70 -1.30 -17.03
C PRO A 42 1.91 -1.45 -18.34
N SER A 43 2.59 -1.21 -19.46
CA SER A 43 2.10 -1.52 -20.80
C SER A 43 1.91 -3.04 -20.93
N ASP A 44 0.82 -3.45 -21.58
CA ASP A 44 0.53 -4.81 -22.03
C ASP A 44 1.75 -5.42 -22.73
N ALA A 45 2.51 -6.24 -22.01
CA ALA A 45 3.56 -7.07 -22.57
C ALA A 45 3.37 -8.48 -22.05
N VAL A 46 2.53 -9.23 -22.76
CA VAL A 46 2.35 -10.67 -22.60
C VAL A 46 3.69 -11.34 -22.93
N ILE A 47 4.39 -11.84 -21.91
CA ILE A 47 5.57 -12.70 -22.10
C ILE A 47 5.07 -14.15 -22.28
N PRO A 48 5.33 -14.81 -23.42
CA PRO A 48 4.96 -16.20 -23.61
C PRO A 48 6.00 -17.11 -22.94
N HIS A 49 5.57 -17.97 -22.02
CA HIS A 49 6.38 -19.10 -21.56
C HIS A 49 5.79 -20.43 -22.07
N GLN A 50 6.67 -21.16 -22.76
CA GLN A 50 6.39 -22.38 -23.49
C GLN A 50 5.92 -23.49 -22.56
N ARG A 51 4.81 -24.12 -22.95
CA ARG A 51 4.31 -25.39 -22.43
C ARG A 51 5.30 -26.52 -22.74
N ALA A 52 5.74 -27.24 -21.72
CA ALA A 52 6.08 -28.65 -21.86
C ALA A 52 4.79 -29.49 -21.76
N ALA A 53 4.54 -30.32 -22.75
CA ALA A 53 3.34 -31.12 -22.93
C ALA A 53 3.41 -32.45 -22.15
N GLY A 54 2.25 -32.91 -21.67
CA GLY A 54 1.96 -34.35 -21.55
C GLY A 54 1.15 -34.79 -20.32
N GLY A 55 -0.18 -34.86 -20.46
CA GLY A 55 -1.04 -35.80 -19.71
C GLY A 55 -2.12 -35.18 -18.79
N THR A 56 -3.39 -35.30 -19.17
CA THR A 56 -4.59 -35.06 -18.34
C THR A 56 -5.40 -36.37 -18.21
N PRO A 57 -6.37 -36.51 -17.28
CA PRO A 57 -6.41 -36.10 -15.86
C PRO A 57 -6.92 -37.27 -14.94
N PRO A 58 -7.08 -37.04 -13.62
CA PRO A 58 -8.46 -36.87 -13.14
C PRO A 58 -8.64 -35.61 -12.29
N MET A 59 -9.87 -35.07 -12.32
CA MET A 59 -10.26 -33.81 -11.71
C MET A 59 -9.97 -33.76 -10.20
N THR A 60 -9.06 -32.88 -9.82
CA THR A 60 -9.02 -32.22 -8.50
C THR A 60 -9.01 -30.71 -8.73
N PRO A 61 -9.73 -29.91 -7.93
CA PRO A 61 -9.77 -28.46 -8.09
C PRO A 61 -8.43 -27.90 -7.62
N THR A 62 -7.49 -27.73 -8.54
CA THR A 62 -6.18 -27.16 -8.25
C THR A 62 -6.04 -25.84 -9.00
N SER A 63 -6.55 -24.75 -8.41
CA SER A 63 -6.15 -23.38 -8.77
C SER A 63 -5.81 -22.54 -7.53
N VAL A 64 -5.47 -23.19 -6.42
CA VAL A 64 -5.12 -22.50 -5.15
C VAL A 64 -3.80 -21.71 -5.27
N GLY A 65 -2.96 -21.96 -6.28
CA GLY A 65 -1.68 -21.27 -6.46
C GLY A 65 -1.73 -19.96 -7.25
N GLU A 66 -2.48 -19.91 -8.35
CA GLU A 66 -2.45 -18.77 -9.28
C GLU A 66 -3.24 -17.56 -8.74
N ASP A 67 -4.36 -17.83 -8.05
CA ASP A 67 -5.15 -16.80 -7.36
C ASP A 67 -4.39 -16.14 -6.19
N ASP A 68 -3.43 -16.86 -5.58
CA ASP A 68 -2.65 -16.34 -4.44
C ASP A 68 -1.50 -15.42 -4.92
N GLU A 69 -0.86 -15.73 -6.06
CA GLU A 69 0.15 -14.86 -6.66
C GLU A 69 -0.43 -13.53 -7.16
N LEU A 70 -1.58 -13.56 -7.85
CA LEU A 70 -2.25 -12.33 -8.28
C LEU A 70 -2.75 -11.52 -7.08
N ARG A 71 -3.24 -12.18 -6.03
CA ARG A 71 -3.64 -11.51 -4.79
C ARG A 71 -2.48 -10.71 -4.19
N VAL A 72 -1.27 -11.28 -4.13
CA VAL A 72 -0.09 -10.57 -3.59
C VAL A 72 0.15 -9.26 -4.35
N ILE A 73 0.04 -9.29 -5.68
CA ILE A 73 0.19 -8.10 -6.53
C ILE A 73 -0.88 -7.06 -6.20
N TRP A 74 -2.16 -7.44 -6.18
CA TRP A 74 -3.25 -6.49 -5.96
C TRP A 74 -3.28 -5.91 -4.55
N VAL A 75 -2.92 -6.71 -3.54
CA VAL A 75 -2.79 -6.24 -2.16
C VAL A 75 -1.60 -5.31 -2.02
N SER A 76 -0.48 -5.58 -2.70
CA SER A 76 0.68 -4.69 -2.73
C SER A 76 0.36 -3.35 -3.38
N ASP A 77 -0.32 -3.36 -4.54
CA ASP A 77 -0.80 -2.14 -5.21
C ASP A 77 -1.71 -1.32 -4.28
N TYR A 78 -2.66 -1.97 -3.62
CA TYR A 78 -3.51 -1.33 -2.63
C TYR A 78 -2.70 -0.73 -1.47
N ASP A 79 -1.76 -1.48 -0.89
CA ASP A 79 -0.96 -1.04 0.26
C ASP A 79 -0.10 0.18 -0.11
N ASN A 80 0.46 0.23 -1.32
CA ASN A 80 1.21 1.37 -1.84
C ASN A 80 0.33 2.61 -1.96
N ILE A 81 -0.83 2.49 -2.62
CA ILE A 81 -1.74 3.63 -2.81
C ILE A 81 -2.30 4.10 -1.45
N ASN A 82 -2.65 3.17 -0.57
CA ASN A 82 -3.17 3.50 0.76
C ASN A 82 -2.11 4.24 1.60
N ALA A 83 -0.84 3.84 1.50
CA ALA A 83 0.26 4.57 2.14
C ALA A 83 0.39 6.01 1.61
N VAL A 84 0.22 6.23 0.30
CA VAL A 84 0.20 7.59 -0.29
C VAL A 84 -0.95 8.42 0.27
N VAL A 85 -2.17 7.87 0.35
CA VAL A 85 -3.32 8.60 0.93
C VAL A 85 -3.05 8.97 2.38
N VAL A 86 -2.57 8.02 3.20
CA VAL A 86 -2.23 8.28 4.61
C VAL A 86 -1.17 9.36 4.73
N LYS A 87 -0.12 9.34 3.90
CA LYS A 87 0.94 10.37 3.89
C LYS A 87 0.35 11.75 3.58
N LEU A 88 -0.46 11.86 2.52
CA LEU A 88 -1.08 13.12 2.12
C LEU A 88 -2.04 13.66 3.20
N GLU A 89 -2.80 12.79 3.87
CA GLU A 89 -3.66 13.19 4.99
C GLU A 89 -2.86 13.75 6.17
N LEU A 90 -1.73 13.11 6.52
CA LEU A 90 -0.84 13.58 7.57
C LEU A 90 -0.20 14.93 7.22
N GLU A 91 0.24 15.11 5.97
CA GLU A 91 0.86 16.35 5.51
C GLU A 91 -0.13 17.51 5.46
N ILE A 92 -1.34 17.27 4.95
CA ILE A 92 -2.44 18.26 4.97
C ILE A 92 -2.75 18.67 6.42
N ALA A 93 -2.84 17.71 7.34
CA ALA A 93 -3.10 18.00 8.75
C ALA A 93 -1.98 18.86 9.36
N LYS A 94 -0.72 18.52 9.09
CA LYS A 94 0.45 19.27 9.54
C LYS A 94 0.45 20.72 9.03
N LEU A 95 0.25 20.93 7.73
CA LEU A 95 0.23 22.29 7.15
C LEU A 95 -0.98 23.09 7.59
N THR A 96 -2.13 22.44 7.80
CA THR A 96 -3.32 23.10 8.35
C THR A 96 -3.05 23.60 9.77
N GLU A 97 -2.39 22.78 10.60
CA GLU A 97 -2.00 23.17 11.96
C GLU A 97 -0.94 24.28 11.96
N GLU A 98 0.02 24.23 11.04
CA GLU A 98 1.00 25.31 10.86
C GLU A 98 0.30 26.63 10.48
N GLY A 99 -0.71 26.58 9.62
CA GLY A 99 -1.54 27.73 9.25
C GLY A 99 -2.28 28.30 10.46
N HIS A 100 -2.89 27.44 11.28
CA HIS A 100 -3.53 27.87 12.53
C HIS A 100 -2.51 28.51 13.49
N ALA A 101 -1.34 27.89 13.68
CA ALA A 101 -0.28 28.42 14.53
C ALA A 101 0.28 29.75 14.01
N PHE A 102 0.30 29.98 12.70
CA PHE A 102 0.69 31.25 12.10
C PHE A 102 -0.34 32.35 12.42
N VAL A 103 -1.64 32.09 12.18
CA VAL A 103 -2.76 33.00 12.48
C VAL A 103 -2.70 33.42 13.95
N HIS A 104 -2.53 32.46 14.87
CA HIS A 104 -2.39 32.72 16.30
C HIS A 104 -1.17 33.58 16.67
N ARG A 105 -0.01 33.38 16.03
CA ARG A 105 1.23 34.12 16.35
C ARG A 105 1.31 35.49 15.72
N SER A 106 0.78 35.65 14.51
CA SER A 106 0.87 36.88 13.73
C SER A 106 -0.25 37.89 14.05
N ASN A 107 -1.22 37.50 14.88
CA ASN A 107 -2.45 38.26 15.10
C ASN A 107 -3.18 38.59 13.78
N ASN A 108 -2.93 37.78 12.75
CA ASN A 108 -3.53 37.87 11.43
C ASN A 108 -4.71 36.91 11.37
N ILE A 109 -5.75 37.25 10.62
CA ILE A 109 -6.95 36.43 10.43
C ILE A 109 -6.85 35.49 9.23
N THR A 110 -5.81 35.62 8.40
CA THR A 110 -5.61 34.81 7.20
C THR A 110 -4.34 33.97 7.24
N ILE A 111 -4.45 32.74 6.73
CA ILE A 111 -3.32 31.86 6.47
C ILE A 111 -2.53 32.42 5.26
N PRO A 112 -1.19 32.34 5.25
CA PRO A 112 -0.39 32.79 4.11
C PRO A 112 -0.85 32.12 2.80
N GLU A 113 -0.96 32.91 1.73
CA GLU A 113 -1.47 32.44 0.43
C GLU A 113 -0.69 31.24 -0.11
N GLN A 114 0.64 31.25 0.05
CA GLN A 114 1.51 30.15 -0.36
C GLN A 114 1.16 28.84 0.37
N LEU A 115 0.89 28.91 1.68
CA LEU A 115 0.52 27.75 2.47
C LEU A 115 -0.88 27.23 2.08
N GLN A 116 -1.82 28.16 1.81
CA GLN A 116 -3.14 27.80 1.31
C GLN A 116 -3.08 27.12 -0.07
N GLN A 117 -2.23 27.60 -0.97
CA GLN A 117 -2.00 27.00 -2.28
C GLN A 117 -1.41 25.59 -2.14
N GLN A 118 -0.42 25.38 -1.27
CA GLN A 118 0.15 24.06 -0.99
C GLN A 118 -0.89 23.08 -0.44
N ILE A 119 -1.70 23.49 0.54
CA ILE A 119 -2.78 22.65 1.10
C ILE A 119 -3.77 22.25 0.00
N ASN A 120 -4.14 23.18 -0.88
CA ASN A 120 -5.07 22.90 -1.98
C ASN A 120 -4.47 21.91 -3.00
N GLN A 121 -3.19 22.04 -3.32
CA GLN A 121 -2.48 21.10 -4.19
C GLN A 121 -2.43 19.69 -3.57
N LEU A 122 -2.12 19.57 -2.28
CA LEU A 122 -2.11 18.29 -1.58
C LEU A 122 -3.50 17.65 -1.52
N ARG A 123 -4.56 18.44 -1.30
CA ARG A 123 -5.95 17.95 -1.35
C ARG A 123 -6.31 17.39 -2.72
N ALA A 124 -5.94 18.09 -3.80
CA ALA A 124 -6.17 17.59 -5.16
C ALA A 124 -5.38 16.31 -5.48
N GLN A 125 -4.17 16.15 -4.91
CA GLN A 125 -3.41 14.90 -5.01
C GLN A 125 -4.08 13.77 -4.20
N ARG A 126 -4.53 14.07 -2.98
CA ARG A 126 -5.22 13.12 -2.10
C ARG A 126 -6.50 12.61 -2.77
N ASP A 127 -7.30 13.49 -3.36
CA ASP A 127 -8.57 13.09 -3.98
C ASP A 127 -8.36 12.14 -5.16
N ARG A 128 -7.30 12.36 -5.96
CA ARG A 128 -6.87 11.41 -7.00
C ARG A 128 -6.38 10.09 -6.43
N ALA A 129 -5.59 10.13 -5.35
CA ALA A 129 -5.10 8.92 -4.68
C ALA A 129 -6.22 8.13 -4.01
N ILE A 130 -7.26 8.79 -3.50
CA ILE A 130 -8.47 8.16 -2.96
C ILE A 130 -9.21 7.40 -4.08
N ASP A 131 -9.43 8.01 -5.25
CA ASP A 131 -10.05 7.33 -6.38
C ASP A 131 -9.26 6.08 -6.81
N ALA A 132 -7.93 6.19 -6.89
CA ALA A 132 -7.04 5.06 -7.16
C ALA A 132 -7.13 3.97 -6.06
N ARG A 133 -7.26 4.38 -4.79
CA ARG A 133 -7.41 3.45 -3.65
C ARG A 133 -8.71 2.68 -3.74
N PHE A 134 -9.80 3.34 -4.13
CA PHE A 134 -11.06 2.66 -4.35
C PHE A 134 -10.92 1.61 -5.46
N LYS A 135 -10.34 1.97 -6.60
CA LYS A 135 -10.09 1.02 -7.70
C LYS A 135 -9.24 -0.19 -7.28
N SER A 136 -8.21 0.01 -6.46
CA SER A 136 -7.39 -1.10 -5.98
C SER A 136 -8.13 -2.00 -4.98
N VAL A 137 -8.98 -1.44 -4.10
CA VAL A 137 -9.89 -2.23 -3.25
C VAL A 137 -10.80 -3.11 -4.11
N ILE A 138 -11.36 -2.59 -5.19
CA ILE A 138 -12.21 -3.35 -6.10
C ILE A 138 -11.44 -4.51 -6.73
N ARG A 139 -10.20 -4.30 -7.19
CA ARG A 139 -9.36 -5.39 -7.71
C ARG A 139 -9.12 -6.47 -6.66
N VAL A 140 -8.82 -6.10 -5.42
CA VAL A 140 -8.66 -7.09 -4.33
C VAL A 140 -9.95 -7.87 -4.09
N LEU A 141 -11.09 -7.19 -4.03
CA LEU A 141 -12.41 -7.80 -3.84
C LEU A 141 -12.79 -8.76 -4.96
N ILE A 142 -12.46 -8.41 -6.21
CA ILE A 142 -12.79 -9.22 -7.37
C ILE A 142 -11.81 -10.36 -7.54
N PHE A 143 -10.52 -10.19 -7.27
CA PHE A 143 -9.52 -11.20 -7.63
C PHE A 143 -9.07 -12.07 -6.45
N SER A 144 -9.21 -11.65 -5.20
CA SER A 144 -8.89 -12.53 -4.08
C SER A 144 -10.02 -13.53 -3.81
N ALA A 145 -9.78 -14.83 -3.99
CA ALA A 145 -10.81 -15.87 -3.87
C ALA A 145 -11.64 -15.81 -2.57
N ALA A 146 -10.99 -15.65 -1.41
CA ALA A 146 -11.68 -15.59 -0.12
C ALA A 146 -12.59 -14.36 0.01
N VAL A 147 -12.10 -13.20 -0.43
CA VAL A 147 -12.83 -11.93 -0.33
C VAL A 147 -13.92 -11.85 -1.42
N ARG A 148 -13.63 -12.35 -2.62
CA ARG A 148 -14.56 -12.50 -3.75
C ARG A 148 -15.75 -13.38 -3.38
N SER A 149 -15.47 -14.56 -2.80
CA SER A 149 -16.52 -15.49 -2.37
C SER A 149 -17.45 -14.84 -1.36
N PHE A 150 -16.90 -14.09 -0.40
CA PHE A 150 -17.69 -13.33 0.56
C PHE A 150 -18.55 -12.26 -0.12
N ALA A 151 -17.96 -11.46 -1.02
CA ALA A 151 -18.65 -10.38 -1.70
C ALA A 151 -19.81 -10.92 -2.56
N GLN A 152 -19.60 -12.02 -3.30
CA GLN A 152 -20.62 -12.67 -4.14
C GLN A 152 -21.76 -13.26 -3.30
N GLN A 153 -21.46 -13.91 -2.17
CA GLN A 153 -22.49 -14.44 -1.27
C GLN A 153 -23.36 -13.36 -0.64
N ASN A 154 -22.83 -12.14 -0.52
CA ASN A 154 -23.49 -11.02 0.14
C ASN A 154 -23.94 -9.93 -0.83
N GLU A 155 -23.90 -10.21 -2.14
CA GLU A 155 -24.15 -9.25 -3.21
C GLU A 155 -25.57 -8.64 -3.10
N HIS A 156 -26.57 -9.46 -2.79
CA HIS A 156 -27.98 -9.02 -2.76
C HIS A 156 -28.49 -8.66 -1.35
N THR A 157 -27.59 -8.52 -0.38
CA THR A 157 -27.97 -8.27 1.00
C THR A 157 -28.27 -6.78 1.22
N ASN A 158 -29.55 -6.42 1.28
CA ASN A 158 -30.02 -5.05 1.56
C ASN A 158 -29.92 -4.63 3.04
N ILE A 159 -29.19 -5.37 3.86
CA ILE A 159 -29.12 -5.17 5.32
C ILE A 159 -27.98 -4.21 5.69
N TRP A 160 -27.06 -3.93 4.75
CA TRP A 160 -25.86 -3.17 5.05
C TRP A 160 -26.07 -1.66 5.02
N SER A 161 -25.58 -0.98 6.05
CA SER A 161 -25.57 0.49 6.12
C SER A 161 -24.26 1.06 5.57
N ASP A 162 -24.32 2.26 4.98
CA ASP A 162 -23.12 3.01 4.62
C ASP A 162 -22.54 3.67 5.88
N VAL A 163 -21.34 3.26 6.29
CA VAL A 163 -20.68 3.75 7.52
C VAL A 163 -19.27 4.22 7.19
N PRO A 164 -19.09 5.50 6.81
CA PRO A 164 -17.80 6.04 6.38
C PRO A 164 -16.66 5.87 7.39
N GLU A 165 -16.96 5.91 8.69
CA GLU A 165 -15.96 5.70 9.74
C GLU A 165 -15.41 4.27 9.74
N VAL A 166 -16.21 3.25 9.37
CA VAL A 166 -15.73 1.88 9.23
C VAL A 166 -14.78 1.76 8.05
N LEU A 167 -15.08 2.42 6.93
CA LEU A 167 -14.19 2.45 5.77
C LEU A 167 -12.84 3.09 6.12
N LYS A 168 -12.88 4.24 6.79
CA LYS A 168 -11.67 4.95 7.26
C LYS A 168 -10.86 4.08 8.24
N ALA A 169 -11.52 3.48 9.23
CA ALA A 169 -10.88 2.60 10.21
C ALA A 169 -10.26 1.37 9.53
N SER A 170 -10.94 0.79 8.55
CA SER A 170 -10.45 -0.37 7.80
C SER A 170 -9.20 -0.03 6.99
N HIS A 171 -9.17 1.14 6.31
CA HIS A 171 -7.98 1.58 5.57
C HIS A 171 -6.78 1.81 6.49
N LYS A 172 -7.01 2.44 7.64
CA LYS A 172 -5.99 2.61 8.67
C LYS A 172 -5.49 1.26 9.17
N LYS A 173 -6.40 0.33 9.47
CA LYS A 173 -6.02 -0.99 9.96
C LYS A 173 -5.22 -1.79 8.93
N CYS A 174 -5.56 -1.70 7.64
CA CYS A 174 -4.76 -2.31 6.58
C CYS A 174 -3.34 -1.70 6.52
N ALA A 175 -3.18 -0.39 6.71
CA ALA A 175 -1.84 0.23 6.74
C ALA A 175 -1.00 -0.29 7.92
N GLU A 176 -1.60 -0.44 9.10
CA GLU A 176 -0.95 -1.05 10.27
C GLU A 176 -0.53 -2.49 9.99
N LEU A 177 -1.45 -3.32 9.46
CA LEU A 177 -1.18 -4.72 9.14
C LEU A 177 -0.11 -4.88 8.06
N ALA A 178 -0.11 -4.01 7.04
CA ALA A 178 0.93 -4.00 6.01
C ALA A 178 2.31 -3.65 6.59
N SER A 179 2.37 -2.76 7.59
CA SER A 179 3.60 -2.49 8.32
C SER A 179 4.07 -3.71 9.12
N ASP A 180 3.17 -4.36 9.86
CA ASP A 180 3.48 -5.55 10.66
C ASP A 180 3.99 -6.71 9.79
N ILE A 181 3.34 -6.94 8.65
CA ILE A 181 3.71 -8.03 7.73
C ILE A 181 5.08 -7.78 7.12
N ARG A 182 5.37 -6.57 6.63
CA ARG A 182 6.71 -6.23 6.12
C ARG A 182 7.79 -6.43 7.17
N GLU A 183 7.50 -6.09 8.42
CA GLU A 183 8.44 -6.29 9.52
C GLU A 183 8.66 -7.78 9.81
N TYR A 184 7.60 -8.60 9.83
CA TYR A 184 7.73 -10.05 9.99
C TYR A 184 8.47 -10.71 8.81
N GLU A 185 8.21 -10.27 7.58
CA GLU A 185 8.91 -10.73 6.38
C GLU A 185 10.40 -10.39 6.44
N ARG A 186 10.74 -9.15 6.84
CA ARG A 186 12.13 -8.72 7.04
C ARG A 186 12.85 -9.55 8.11
N GLN A 187 12.18 -9.82 9.24
CA GLN A 187 12.73 -10.69 10.28
C GLN A 187 12.92 -12.13 9.77
N ALA A 188 11.95 -12.67 9.04
CA ALA A 188 12.04 -14.02 8.48
C ALA A 188 13.19 -14.12 7.48
N GLN A 189 13.36 -13.10 6.62
CA GLN A 189 14.48 -13.06 5.68
C GLN A 189 15.82 -13.01 6.40
N THR A 190 15.96 -12.19 7.45
CA THR A 190 17.19 -12.13 8.26
C THR A 190 17.55 -13.51 8.86
N LEU A 191 16.54 -14.27 9.28
CA LEU A 191 16.75 -15.63 9.80
C LEU A 191 17.12 -16.62 8.69
N ARG A 192 16.54 -16.49 7.49
CA ARG A 192 16.90 -17.31 6.31
C ARG A 192 18.35 -17.06 5.91
N ASP A 193 18.78 -15.80 5.84
CA ASP A 193 20.17 -15.43 5.56
C ASP A 193 21.14 -16.03 6.60
N SER A 194 20.71 -16.11 7.88
CA SER A 194 21.48 -16.74 8.95
C SER A 194 21.58 -18.27 8.80
N ILE A 195 20.53 -18.92 8.28
CA ILE A 195 20.58 -20.35 7.94
C ILE A 195 21.52 -20.56 6.75
N ASP A 196 21.42 -19.73 5.71
CA ASP A 196 22.26 -19.82 4.53
C ASP A 196 23.75 -19.64 4.88
N ASP A 197 24.09 -18.72 5.79
CA ASP A 197 25.45 -18.57 6.34
C ASP A 197 25.91 -19.82 7.11
N ALA A 198 25.06 -20.39 7.97
CA ALA A 198 25.38 -21.60 8.73
C ALA A 198 25.65 -22.81 7.82
N VAL A 199 24.84 -22.96 6.77
CA VAL A 199 24.99 -24.02 5.76
C VAL A 199 26.24 -23.80 4.92
N SER A 200 26.48 -22.56 4.47
CA SER A 200 27.61 -22.22 3.60
C SER A 200 28.95 -22.28 4.32
N SER A 201 29.00 -21.99 5.63
CA SER A 201 30.24 -21.99 6.40
C SER A 201 30.70 -23.40 6.81
N GLY A 202 29.81 -24.41 6.73
CA GLY A 202 30.10 -25.79 7.16
C GLY A 202 30.43 -25.93 8.63
N ASP A 203 30.13 -24.92 9.46
CA ASP A 203 30.49 -24.87 10.88
C ASP A 203 29.48 -25.70 11.70
N PRO A 204 29.91 -26.82 12.32
CA PRO A 204 29.00 -27.67 13.09
C PRO A 204 28.31 -26.93 14.24
N SER A 205 28.94 -25.91 14.82
CA SER A 205 28.37 -25.13 15.91
C SER A 205 27.18 -24.27 15.46
N LYS A 206 27.26 -23.68 14.26
CA LYS A 206 26.14 -22.93 13.65
C LYS A 206 25.03 -23.87 13.17
N MET A 207 25.40 -25.03 12.62
CA MET A 207 24.44 -26.04 12.14
C MET A 207 23.52 -26.57 13.26
N GLN A 208 24.01 -26.64 14.50
CA GLN A 208 23.19 -27.02 15.67
C GLN A 208 22.02 -26.06 15.93
N HIS A 209 22.12 -24.81 15.47
CA HIS A 209 21.09 -23.80 15.68
C HIS A 209 20.08 -23.67 14.52
N VAL A 210 20.31 -24.33 13.37
CA VAL A 210 19.45 -24.23 12.18
C VAL A 210 18.01 -24.67 12.47
N ALA A 211 17.82 -25.75 13.22
CA ALA A 211 16.48 -26.20 13.61
C ALA A 211 15.71 -25.16 14.44
N LYS A 212 16.41 -24.44 15.33
CA LYS A 212 15.83 -23.34 16.12
C LYS A 212 15.47 -22.15 15.24
N LEU A 213 16.33 -21.79 14.28
CA LEU A 213 16.04 -20.73 13.30
C LEU A 213 14.82 -21.08 12.44
N GLY A 214 14.71 -22.33 11.98
CA GLY A 214 13.54 -22.82 11.26
C GLY A 214 12.25 -22.71 12.05
N ALA A 215 12.27 -23.05 13.35
CA ALA A 215 11.11 -22.88 14.23
C ALA A 215 10.70 -21.40 14.41
N LEU A 216 11.68 -20.48 14.47
CA LEU A 216 11.41 -19.04 14.54
C LEU A 216 10.79 -18.52 13.22
N ILE A 217 11.29 -18.96 12.07
CA ILE A 217 10.72 -18.63 10.75
C ILE A 217 9.27 -19.11 10.66
N ALA A 218 8.99 -20.38 11.01
CA ALA A 218 7.62 -20.90 11.02
C ALA A 218 6.69 -20.09 11.95
N GLY A 219 7.22 -19.61 13.08
CA GLY A 219 6.50 -18.71 13.98
C GLY A 219 6.16 -17.35 13.34
N LEU A 220 7.08 -16.78 12.55
CA LEU A 220 6.85 -15.54 11.80
C LEU A 220 5.88 -15.74 10.64
N GLU A 221 6.00 -16.83 9.89
CA GLU A 221 5.08 -17.19 8.79
C GLU A 221 3.65 -17.36 9.30
N LYS A 222 3.47 -17.96 10.49
CA LYS A 222 2.16 -18.02 11.15
C LYS A 222 1.61 -16.63 11.49
N LYS A 223 2.45 -15.71 11.97
CA LYS A 223 2.02 -14.32 12.26
C LYS A 223 1.62 -13.58 10.98
N ILE A 224 2.39 -13.75 9.91
CA ILE A 224 2.07 -13.19 8.58
C ILE A 224 0.72 -13.72 8.10
N SER A 225 0.49 -15.03 8.19
CA SER A 225 -0.79 -15.66 7.82
C SER A 225 -1.97 -15.09 8.62
N VAL A 226 -1.83 -14.94 9.95
CA VAL A 226 -2.87 -14.34 10.80
C VAL A 226 -3.13 -12.88 10.43
N ALA A 227 -2.09 -12.09 10.19
CA ALA A 227 -2.23 -10.68 9.79
C ALA A 227 -2.87 -10.53 8.40
N ASN A 228 -2.54 -11.42 7.46
CA ASN A 228 -3.19 -11.49 6.14
C ASN A 228 -4.68 -11.81 6.27
N ALA A 229 -5.05 -12.80 7.09
CA ALA A 229 -6.45 -13.15 7.34
C ALA A 229 -7.22 -11.99 8.02
N GLU A 230 -6.58 -11.24 8.91
CA GLU A 230 -7.18 -10.04 9.48
C GLU A 230 -7.37 -8.93 8.44
N ARG A 231 -6.40 -8.74 7.54
CA ARG A 231 -6.51 -7.80 6.42
C ARG A 231 -7.70 -8.14 5.51
N ASP A 232 -7.95 -9.44 5.27
CA ASP A 232 -9.11 -9.89 4.48
C ASP A 232 -10.42 -9.47 5.10
N LYS A 233 -10.55 -9.57 6.43
CA LYS A 233 -11.74 -9.08 7.13
C LYS A 233 -11.92 -7.58 6.94
N GLN A 234 -10.83 -6.81 6.92
CA GLN A 234 -10.93 -5.38 6.64
C GLN A 234 -11.48 -5.11 5.24
N PHE A 235 -11.04 -5.84 4.21
CA PHE A 235 -11.64 -5.71 2.87
C PHE A 235 -13.12 -6.13 2.85
N MET A 236 -13.49 -7.18 3.58
CA MET A 236 -14.89 -7.57 3.74
C MET A 236 -15.73 -6.47 4.43
N PHE A 237 -15.18 -5.79 5.45
CA PHE A 237 -15.84 -4.64 6.08
C PHE A 237 -15.96 -3.45 5.13
N MET A 238 -14.95 -3.18 4.30
CA MET A 238 -15.07 -2.13 3.27
C MET A 238 -16.21 -2.42 2.30
N PHE A 239 -16.37 -3.69 1.88
CA PHE A 239 -17.49 -4.10 1.04
C PHE A 239 -18.85 -3.99 1.76
N GLN A 240 -18.94 -4.49 3.00
CA GLN A 240 -20.17 -4.40 3.79
C GLN A 240 -20.57 -2.95 4.06
N PHE A 241 -19.65 -2.07 4.44
CA PHE A 241 -20.00 -0.76 4.99
C PHE A 241 -19.77 0.41 4.03
N SER A 242 -19.47 0.14 2.75
CA SER A 242 -19.38 1.17 1.72
C SER A 242 -20.29 0.88 0.54
N GLU A 243 -21.33 1.69 0.35
CA GLU A 243 -22.22 1.59 -0.80
C GLU A 243 -21.48 1.81 -2.12
N ALA A 244 -20.56 2.79 -2.15
CA ALA A 244 -19.73 3.06 -3.31
C ALA A 244 -18.92 1.82 -3.74
N VAL A 245 -18.29 1.13 -2.78
CA VAL A 245 -17.53 -0.11 -3.06
C VAL A 245 -18.45 -1.17 -3.64
N ARG A 246 -19.61 -1.42 -3.05
CA ARG A 246 -20.58 -2.42 -3.58
C ARG A 246 -20.98 -2.09 -5.00
N ASN A 247 -21.41 -0.85 -5.26
CA ASN A 247 -21.86 -0.42 -6.59
C ASN A 247 -20.78 -0.60 -7.66
N MET A 248 -19.52 -0.32 -7.32
CA MET A 248 -18.40 -0.55 -8.24
C MET A 248 -18.14 -2.05 -8.46
N VAL A 249 -18.17 -2.89 -7.42
CA VAL A 249 -18.02 -4.35 -7.57
C VAL A 249 -19.13 -4.93 -8.46
N HIS A 250 -20.39 -4.54 -8.23
CA HIS A 250 -21.51 -4.95 -9.07
C HIS A 250 -21.34 -4.53 -10.53
N THR A 251 -20.86 -3.31 -10.76
CA THR A 251 -20.63 -2.78 -12.11
C THR A 251 -19.58 -3.61 -12.84
N GLU A 252 -18.47 -3.94 -12.17
CA GLU A 252 -17.42 -4.78 -12.76
C GLU A 252 -17.91 -6.20 -13.06
N TRP A 253 -18.68 -6.83 -12.16
CA TRP A 253 -19.25 -8.17 -12.39
C TRP A 253 -20.29 -8.19 -13.53
N ASN A 254 -21.17 -7.19 -13.58
CA ASN A 254 -22.20 -7.10 -14.62
C ASN A 254 -21.64 -6.63 -15.97
N GLY A 255 -20.58 -5.81 -15.97
CA GLY A 255 -19.83 -5.42 -17.16
C GLY A 255 -19.12 -6.60 -17.83
N THR A 256 -18.68 -7.59 -17.04
CA THR A 256 -18.05 -8.82 -17.56
C THR A 256 -19.07 -9.74 -18.27
N SER A 257 -20.36 -9.65 -17.93
CA SER A 257 -21.42 -10.51 -18.51
C SER A 257 -21.96 -10.00 -19.86
N SER A 258 -21.65 -8.76 -20.26
CA SER A 258 -22.21 -8.15 -21.49
C SER A 258 -21.35 -8.34 -22.75
N ALA A 259 -20.19 -9.01 -22.64
CA ALA A 259 -19.22 -9.13 -23.73
C ALA A 259 -19.32 -10.41 -24.59
N VAL A 260 -20.33 -11.26 -24.39
CA VAL A 260 -20.51 -12.49 -25.18
C VAL A 260 -21.93 -12.59 -25.74
N SER A 261 -22.29 -11.67 -26.63
CA SER A 261 -23.36 -11.91 -27.60
C SER A 261 -22.73 -12.57 -28.83
N TYR A 262 -22.78 -13.90 -28.91
CA TYR A 262 -22.49 -14.58 -30.19
C TYR A 262 -23.59 -14.21 -31.20
N PRO A 263 -23.24 -13.82 -32.44
CA PRO A 263 -24.22 -13.66 -33.49
C PRO A 263 -24.87 -15.03 -33.77
N GLN A 264 -26.18 -15.13 -33.59
CA GLN A 264 -26.95 -16.26 -34.10
C GLN A 264 -26.86 -16.25 -35.63
N GLN A 265 -26.42 -17.37 -36.19
CA GLN A 265 -26.53 -17.68 -37.62
C GLN A 265 -27.97 -18.03 -37.97
#